data_AF-A0A0M0LP07-F1
#
_entry.id   AF-A0A0M0LP07-F1
#
_cell.length_a   1.000
_cell.length_b   1.000
_cell.length_c   1.000
_cell.angle_alpha   90.00
_cell.angle_beta   90.00
_cell.angle_gamma   90.00
#
_symmetry.space_group_name_H-M   'P 1'
#
loop_
_entity.id
_entity.type
_entity.pdbx_description
1 polymer ?
#
loop_
_entity_poly.entity_id
_entity_poly.type
_entity_poly.pdbx_seq_one_letter_code
_entity_poly.pdbx_strand_id
1 'polypeptide(L)'
;MDNYQGELAQSKTINPDISSSKTENYQYEIAHFKTINPDISSSEVESLMKLREQVDEISKQSEKLELEYGILVDNTKNPNKEPKNPEELTEEQRNKLSQLSDKFWNGELEFLEATYKAGLIKEDDYKIDKKSFEYARDNN
;
A
#
# COMPACT_ATOMS: atom_id res chain seq x y z
N MET A 1 -35.61 1.29 51.88
CA MET A 1 -34.82 0.09 52.25
C MET A 1 -35.10 -0.90 51.13
N ASP A 2 -34.23 -1.26 50.19
CA ASP A 2 -32.78 -1.13 49.97
C ASP A 2 -32.62 -1.16 48.42
N ASN A 3 -31.93 -0.26 47.72
CA ASN A 3 -30.50 0.05 47.63
C ASN A 3 -29.60 -1.08 47.08
N TYR A 4 -28.73 -0.71 46.13
CA TYR A 4 -27.62 -1.46 45.48
C TYR A 4 -27.98 -2.50 44.39
N GLN A 5 -27.20 -2.75 43.34
CA GLN A 5 -26.17 -2.08 42.52
C GLN A 5 -25.70 -3.15 41.50
N GLY A 6 -25.14 -2.73 40.37
CA GLY A 6 -24.28 -3.57 39.51
C GLY A 6 -25.02 -4.28 38.36
N GLU A 7 -24.51 -4.38 37.13
CA GLU A 7 -23.21 -4.02 36.56
C GLU A 7 -23.40 -3.73 35.06
N LEU A 8 -22.74 -2.67 34.59
CA LEU A 8 -22.38 -2.51 33.19
C LEU A 8 -21.48 -3.68 32.79
N ALA A 9 -22.01 -4.63 32.02
CA ALA A 9 -21.17 -5.62 31.35
C ALA A 9 -20.38 -4.90 30.25
N GLN A 10 -19.13 -4.61 30.60
CA GLN A 10 -18.08 -4.10 29.73
C GLN A 10 -17.99 -4.98 28.48
N SER A 11 -18.17 -4.38 27.30
CA SER A 11 -17.76 -5.01 26.04
C SER A 11 -16.24 -5.15 26.08
N LYS A 12 -15.78 -6.36 26.37
CA LYS A 12 -14.37 -6.74 26.35
C LYS A 12 -13.85 -6.52 24.94
N THR A 13 -12.96 -5.54 24.81
CA THR A 13 -12.10 -5.30 23.67
C THR A 13 -11.37 -6.58 23.31
N ILE A 14 -11.62 -7.08 22.11
CA ILE A 14 -10.71 -8.03 21.47
C ILE A 14 -9.72 -7.16 20.70
N ASN A 15 -8.54 -6.97 21.28
CA ASN A 15 -7.36 -6.61 20.49
C ASN A 15 -6.89 -7.90 19.81
N PRO A 16 -7.00 -8.04 18.48
CA PRO A 16 -6.18 -9.02 17.79
C PRO A 16 -4.76 -8.47 17.74
N ASP A 17 -3.91 -9.14 18.51
CA ASP A 17 -2.45 -9.08 18.43
C ASP A 17 -2.02 -9.25 16.96
N ILE A 18 -1.53 -8.18 16.33
CA ILE A 18 -1.11 -8.14 14.92
C ILE A 18 0.30 -8.71 14.85
N SER A 19 0.39 -10.04 14.95
CA SER A 19 1.56 -10.81 14.57
C SER A 19 1.13 -12.22 14.18
N SER A 20 0.34 -12.33 13.10
CA SER A 20 0.21 -13.57 12.36
C SER A 20 0.71 -13.34 10.94
N SER A 21 1.55 -14.24 10.45
CA SER A 21 1.93 -14.30 9.05
C SER A 21 0.65 -14.38 8.21
N LYS A 22 0.27 -13.27 7.58
CA LYS A 22 -0.81 -13.21 6.60
C LYS A 22 -0.44 -14.11 5.42
N THR A 23 -0.81 -15.38 5.50
CA THR A 23 -1.26 -16.05 4.28
C THR A 23 -2.73 -15.68 4.19
N GLU A 24 -3.00 -14.44 3.75
CA GLU A 24 -4.36 -13.98 3.57
C GLU A 24 -5.01 -14.86 2.51
N ASN A 25 -6.15 -15.43 2.85
CA ASN A 25 -6.87 -16.29 1.95
C ASN A 25 -7.56 -15.42 0.90
N TYR A 26 -6.91 -15.20 -0.26
CA TYR A 26 -7.37 -14.33 -1.33
C TYR A 26 -8.59 -14.89 -2.12
N GLN A 27 -9.52 -15.58 -1.46
CA GLN A 27 -10.69 -16.18 -2.15
C GLN A 27 -11.55 -15.14 -2.84
N TYR A 28 -11.65 -13.95 -2.25
CA TYR A 28 -12.44 -12.86 -2.83
C TYR A 28 -11.80 -12.37 -4.12
N GLU A 29 -10.49 -12.13 -4.11
CA GLU A 29 -9.71 -11.67 -5.26
C GLU A 29 -9.67 -12.75 -6.35
N ILE A 30 -9.53 -14.02 -5.97
CA ILE A 30 -9.62 -15.17 -6.90
C ILE A 30 -10.99 -15.18 -7.57
N ALA A 31 -12.07 -15.05 -6.80
CA ALA A 31 -13.42 -15.03 -7.35
C ALA A 31 -13.63 -13.82 -8.29
N HIS A 32 -13.15 -12.64 -7.89
CA HIS A 32 -13.24 -11.44 -8.70
C HIS A 32 -12.45 -11.55 -10.00
N PHE A 33 -11.18 -11.95 -9.96
CA PHE A 33 -10.34 -12.08 -11.15
C PHE A 33 -10.83 -13.17 -12.11
N LYS A 34 -11.43 -14.24 -11.61
CA LYS A 34 -12.11 -15.24 -12.46
C LYS A 34 -13.31 -14.70 -13.22
N THR A 35 -13.92 -13.58 -12.79
CA THR A 35 -14.97 -12.91 -13.58
C THR A 35 -14.40 -12.18 -14.80
N ILE A 36 -13.11 -11.87 -14.81
CA ILE A 36 -12.40 -11.17 -15.88
C ILE A 36 -11.68 -12.17 -16.78
N ASN A 37 -10.85 -13.04 -16.18
CA ASN A 37 -10.18 -14.15 -16.86
C ASN A 37 -10.53 -15.47 -16.15
N PRO A 38 -11.47 -16.27 -16.68
CA PRO A 38 -11.88 -17.54 -16.07
C PRO A 38 -10.75 -18.58 -15.94
N ASP A 39 -9.71 -18.47 -16.77
CA ASP A 39 -8.60 -19.42 -16.83
C ASP A 39 -7.46 -19.07 -15.85
N ILE A 40 -7.54 -17.93 -15.15
CA ILE A 40 -6.51 -17.54 -14.17
C ILE A 40 -6.43 -18.56 -13.04
N SER A 41 -5.21 -19.01 -12.76
CA SER A 41 -4.95 -19.94 -11.66
C SER A 41 -4.93 -19.22 -10.31
N SER A 42 -5.30 -19.92 -9.23
CA SER A 42 -5.19 -19.37 -7.88
C SER A 42 -3.75 -18.96 -7.55
N SER A 43 -2.75 -19.68 -8.05
CA SER A 43 -1.33 -19.35 -7.86
C SER A 43 -0.92 -18.04 -8.54
N GLU A 44 -1.48 -17.73 -9.71
CA GLU A 44 -1.24 -16.45 -10.38
C GLU A 44 -1.86 -15.31 -9.57
N VAL A 45 -3.08 -15.50 -9.07
CA VAL A 45 -3.74 -14.51 -8.19
C VAL A 45 -2.94 -14.30 -6.91
N GLU A 46 -2.54 -15.36 -6.22
CA GLU A 46 -1.70 -15.27 -5.01
C GLU A 46 -0.38 -14.53 -5.28
N SER A 47 0.23 -14.74 -6.45
CA SER A 47 1.47 -14.06 -6.84
C SER A 47 1.22 -12.57 -7.09
N LEU A 48 0.13 -12.20 -7.75
CA LEU A 48 -0.28 -10.81 -7.96
C LEU A 48 -0.53 -10.10 -6.62
N MET A 49 -1.22 -10.76 -5.69
CA MET A 49 -1.51 -10.18 -4.38
C MET A 49 -0.24 -9.93 -3.57
N LYS A 50 0.73 -10.86 -3.62
CA LYS A 50 2.05 -10.65 -2.99
C LYS A 50 2.81 -9.47 -3.59
N LEU A 51 2.76 -9.30 -4.92
CA LEU A 51 3.36 -8.12 -5.57
C LEU A 51 2.67 -6.83 -5.09
N ARG A 52 1.34 -6.80 -5.03
CA ARG A 52 0.60 -5.63 -4.52
C ARG A 52 0.98 -5.31 -3.07
N GLU A 53 1.06 -6.31 -2.21
CA GLU A 53 1.47 -6.14 -0.82
C GLU A 53 2.89 -5.58 -0.67
N GLN A 54 3.83 -6.02 -1.51
CA GLN A 54 5.19 -5.48 -1.53
C GLN A 54 5.21 -4.00 -1.91
N VAL A 55 4.44 -3.61 -2.92
CA VAL A 55 4.30 -2.21 -3.35
C VAL A 55 3.65 -1.36 -2.26
N ASP A 56 2.58 -1.87 -1.63
CA ASP A 56 1.91 -1.19 -0.51
C ASP A 56 2.83 -0.99 0.69
N GLU A 57 3.69 -1.97 0.98
CA GLU A 57 4.68 -1.87 2.05
C GLU A 57 5.75 -0.81 1.74
N ILE A 58 6.23 -0.72 0.49
CA ILE A 58 7.13 0.37 0.08
C ILE A 58 6.46 1.73 0.24
N SER A 59 5.19 1.85 -0.17
CA SER A 59 4.42 3.10 -0.03
C SER A 59 4.31 3.53 1.44
N LYS A 60 3.99 2.60 2.35
CA LYS A 60 3.96 2.88 3.80
C LYS A 60 5.33 3.29 4.36
N GLN A 61 6.41 2.68 3.87
CA GLN A 61 7.76 3.06 4.26
C GLN A 61 8.11 4.48 3.80
N SER A 62 7.69 4.87 2.59
CA SER A 62 7.85 6.24 2.08
C SER A 62 7.08 7.24 2.95
N GLU A 63 5.79 7.00 3.20
CA GLU A 63 4.96 7.88 4.03
C GLU A 63 5.55 8.06 5.44
N LYS A 64 6.02 6.98 6.06
CA LYS A 64 6.66 7.03 7.37
C LYS A 64 7.92 7.91 7.36
N LEU A 65 8.76 7.77 6.33
CA LEU A 65 9.98 8.59 6.21
C LEU A 65 9.66 10.05 5.91
N GLU A 66 8.67 10.32 5.07
CA GLU A 66 8.23 11.68 4.79
C GLU A 66 7.70 12.37 6.04
N LEU A 67 6.97 11.65 6.91
CA LEU A 67 6.55 12.14 8.23
C LEU A 67 7.74 12.39 9.16
N GLU A 68 8.72 11.48 9.19
CA GLU A 68 9.94 11.61 10.00
C GLU A 68 10.78 12.81 9.57
N TYR A 69 10.93 13.01 8.27
CA TYR A 69 11.71 14.09 7.69
C TYR A 69 10.95 15.42 7.72
N GLY A 70 9.63 15.35 7.94
CA GLY A 70 8.74 16.49 8.06
C GLY A 70 8.25 17.04 6.72
N ILE A 71 8.40 16.29 5.62
CA ILE A 71 7.74 16.59 4.34
C ILE A 71 6.23 16.44 4.51
N LEU A 72 5.79 15.34 5.14
CA LEU A 72 4.41 15.16 5.55
C LEU A 72 4.22 15.59 7.00
N VAL A 73 3.02 16.11 7.30
CA VAL A 73 2.63 16.51 8.65
C VAL A 73 1.30 15.88 9.01
N ASP A 74 1.28 15.21 10.17
CA ASP A 74 0.05 14.78 10.82
C ASP A 74 -0.57 15.97 11.59
N ASN A 75 -1.44 16.71 10.91
CA ASN A 75 -2.14 17.87 11.47
C ASN A 75 -3.09 17.51 12.62
N THR A 76 -3.43 16.23 12.81
CA THR A 76 -4.20 15.80 13.99
C THR A 76 -3.35 15.82 15.27
N LYS A 77 -2.04 15.60 15.13
CA LYS A 77 -1.08 15.60 16.24
C LYS A 77 -0.42 16.97 16.42
N ASN A 78 -0.15 17.69 15.33
CA ASN A 78 0.45 19.01 15.39
C ASN A 78 -0.16 19.95 14.33
N PRO A 79 -1.27 20.64 14.65
CA PRO A 79 -2.09 21.36 13.67
C PRO A 79 -1.43 22.59 13.06
N ASN A 80 -0.32 23.07 13.64
CA ASN A 80 0.38 24.28 13.21
C ASN A 80 1.77 23.98 12.62
N LYS A 81 2.15 22.71 12.47
CA LYS A 81 3.44 22.34 11.91
C LYS A 81 3.36 22.45 10.39
N GLU A 82 4.20 23.29 9.80
CA GLU A 82 4.31 23.37 8.35
C GLU A 82 5.18 22.22 7.80
N PRO A 83 4.85 21.68 6.63
CA PRO A 83 5.69 20.72 5.94
C PRO A 83 6.99 21.38 5.49
N LYS A 84 8.09 20.63 5.53
CA LYS A 84 9.36 21.03 4.96
C LYS A 84 9.34 20.88 3.45
N ASN A 85 10.03 21.78 2.77
CA ASN A 85 10.31 21.61 1.35
C ASN A 85 11.37 20.51 1.17
N PRO A 86 11.23 19.58 0.21
CA PRO A 86 12.25 18.56 -0.09
C PRO A 86 13.68 19.11 -0.28
N GLU A 87 13.83 20.36 -0.74
CA GLU A 87 15.14 21.02 -0.87
C GLU A 87 15.84 21.27 0.48
N GLU A 88 15.07 21.39 1.57
CA GLU A 88 15.57 21.61 2.94
C GLU A 88 16.10 20.32 3.58
N LEU A 89 15.90 19.17 2.93
CA LEU A 89 16.41 17.89 3.41
C LEU A 89 17.93 17.79 3.25
N THR A 90 18.55 16.87 4.01
CA THR A 90 19.94 16.49 3.74
C THR A 90 20.02 15.66 2.45
N GLU A 91 21.21 15.61 1.85
CA GLU A 91 21.45 14.75 0.69
C GLU A 91 21.15 13.28 0.98
N GLU A 92 21.50 12.81 2.18
CA GLU A 92 21.20 11.44 2.61
C GLU A 92 19.69 11.16 2.69
N GLN A 93 18.92 12.11 3.19
CA GLN A 93 17.46 11.99 3.27
C GLN A 93 16.82 11.96 1.89
N ARG A 94 17.24 12.87 0.99
CA ARG A 94 16.78 12.87 -0.41
C ARG A 94 17.11 11.56 -1.11
N ASN A 95 18.33 11.05 -0.95
CA ASN A 95 18.74 9.79 -1.55
C ASN A 95 17.90 8.61 -1.05
N LYS A 96 17.55 8.56 0.23
CA LYS A 96 16.68 7.50 0.78
C LYS A 96 15.27 7.56 0.20
N LEU A 97 14.70 8.76 0.08
CA LEU A 97 13.37 8.95 -0.52
C LEU A 97 13.37 8.57 -2.01
N SER A 98 14.38 9.03 -2.76
CA SER A 98 14.54 8.68 -4.17
C SER A 98 14.65 7.16 -4.38
N GLN A 99 15.43 6.46 -3.55
CA GLN A 99 15.53 5.00 -3.63
C GLN A 99 14.21 4.28 -3.35
N LEU A 100 13.35 4.81 -2.47
CA LEU A 100 12.04 4.24 -2.22
C LEU A 100 11.06 4.56 -3.34
N SER A 101 11.10 5.77 -3.89
CA SER A 101 10.33 6.18 -5.07
C SER A 101 10.65 5.27 -6.26
N ASP A 102 11.93 5.04 -6.55
CA ASP A 102 12.37 4.13 -7.61
C ASP A 102 11.83 2.71 -7.42
N LYS A 103 11.92 2.18 -6.19
CA LYS A 103 11.39 0.84 -5.85
C LYS A 103 9.87 0.79 -6.00
N PHE A 104 9.17 1.83 -5.57
CA PHE A 104 7.71 1.91 -5.67
C PHE A 104 7.29 1.86 -7.13
N TRP A 105 7.84 2.74 -7.98
CA TRP A 105 7.47 2.80 -9.38
C TRP A 105 7.87 1.56 -10.18
N ASN A 106 9.04 0.98 -9.90
CA ASN A 106 9.42 -0.29 -10.50
C ASN A 106 8.45 -1.42 -10.08
N GLY A 107 8.01 -1.44 -8.82
CA GLY A 107 7.01 -2.38 -8.34
C GLY A 107 5.63 -2.18 -8.99
N GLU A 108 5.16 -0.94 -9.16
CA GLU A 108 3.91 -0.64 -9.88
C GLU A 108 3.99 -1.09 -11.35
N LEU A 109 5.15 -0.91 -12.01
CA LEU A 109 5.38 -1.41 -13.38
C LEU A 109 5.38 -2.94 -13.45
N GLU A 110 6.03 -3.62 -12.51
CA GLU A 110 6.04 -5.09 -12.42
C GLU A 110 4.62 -5.64 -12.18
N PHE A 111 3.86 -5.00 -11.28
CA PHE A 111 2.47 -5.37 -11.01
C PHE A 111 1.58 -5.15 -12.25
N LEU A 112 1.73 -4.01 -12.93
CA LEU A 112 1.00 -3.71 -14.17
C LEU A 112 1.32 -4.74 -15.27
N GLU A 113 2.59 -5.12 -15.43
CA GLU A 113 2.97 -6.15 -16.40
C GLU A 113 2.40 -7.53 -16.03
N ALA A 114 2.42 -7.89 -14.74
CA ALA A 114 1.87 -9.16 -14.27
C ALA A 114 0.35 -9.24 -14.46
N THR A 115 -0.39 -8.16 -14.17
CA THR A 115 -1.84 -8.09 -14.39
C THR A 115 -2.21 -8.17 -15.87
N TYR A 116 -1.42 -7.55 -16.75
CA TYR A 116 -1.57 -7.71 -18.20
C TYR A 116 -1.32 -9.16 -18.66
N LYS A 117 -0.21 -9.77 -18.23
CA LYS A 117 0.11 -11.17 -18.55
C LYS A 117 -0.92 -12.15 -18.05
N ALA A 118 -1.54 -11.86 -16.90
CA ALA A 118 -2.65 -12.63 -16.34
C ALA A 118 -3.99 -12.40 -17.06
N GLY A 119 -4.03 -11.57 -18.11
CA GLY A 119 -5.24 -11.29 -18.88
C GLY A 119 -6.29 -10.47 -18.12
N LEU A 120 -5.89 -9.75 -17.07
CA LEU A 120 -6.81 -8.97 -16.24
C LEU A 120 -7.07 -7.56 -16.78
N ILE A 121 -6.21 -7.08 -17.68
CA ILE A 121 -6.35 -5.79 -18.35
C ILE A 121 -6.08 -5.93 -19.85
N LYS A 122 -6.60 -4.99 -20.64
CA LYS A 122 -6.40 -4.99 -22.10
C LYS A 122 -5.04 -4.38 -22.46
N GLU A 123 -4.55 -4.72 -23.64
CA GLU A 123 -3.26 -4.23 -24.14
C GLU A 123 -3.21 -2.69 -24.28
N ASP A 124 -4.30 -2.07 -24.71
CA ASP A 124 -4.37 -0.61 -24.84
C ASP A 124 -4.26 0.08 -23.47
N ASP A 125 -4.99 -0.42 -22.47
CA ASP A 125 -4.94 0.07 -21.09
C ASP A 125 -3.52 -0.11 -20.52
N TYR A 126 -2.95 -1.32 -20.68
CA TYR A 126 -1.56 -1.61 -20.29
C TYR A 126 -0.55 -0.61 -20.89
N LYS A 127 -0.65 -0.32 -22.19
CA LYS A 127 0.29 0.60 -22.86
C LYS A 127 0.14 2.04 -22.39
N ILE A 128 -1.08 2.48 -22.10
CA ILE A 128 -1.35 3.83 -21.59
C ILE A 128 -0.82 3.98 -20.17
N ASP A 129 -1.14 3.03 -19.30
CA ASP A 129 -0.74 3.05 -17.90
C ASP A 129 0.78 2.91 -17.76
N LYS A 130 1.39 2.01 -18.55
CA LYS A 130 2.85 1.82 -18.54
C LYS A 130 3.60 3.10 -18.87
N LYS A 131 3.20 3.81 -19.93
CA LYS A 131 3.82 5.10 -20.29
C LYS A 131 3.65 6.13 -19.19
N SER A 132 2.50 6.13 -18.53
CA SER A 132 2.20 7.06 -17.44
C SER A 132 3.07 6.77 -16.21
N PHE A 133 3.27 5.49 -15.87
CA PHE A 133 4.11 5.07 -14.75
C PHE A 133 5.61 5.28 -15.04
N GLU A 134 6.06 4.98 -16.27
CA GLU A 134 7.43 5.29 -16.70
C GLU A 134 7.70 6.80 -16.62
N TYR A 135 6.76 7.63 -17.09
CA TYR A 135 6.87 9.07 -16.97
C TYR A 135 6.89 9.52 -15.50
N ALA A 136 6.03 8.97 -14.64
CA ALA A 136 6.00 9.32 -13.23
C ALA A 136 7.28 8.93 -12.50
N ARG A 137 7.90 7.79 -12.84
CA ARG A 137 9.20 7.38 -12.31
C ARG A 137 10.32 8.33 -12.72
N ASP A 138 10.40 8.65 -14.01
CA ASP A 138 11.53 9.41 -14.56
C ASP A 138 11.47 10.91 -14.19
N ASN A 139 10.33 11.38 -13.67
CA ASN A 139 10.11 12.77 -13.26
C ASN A 139 9.86 12.95 -11.74
N ASN A 140 10.09 11.91 -10.93
CA ASN A 140 10.07 12.01 -9.46
C ASN A 140 11.47 12.20 -8.87
#